data_AF-A0A356MJI4-F1
#
_entry.id   AF-A0A356MJI4-F1
#
_cell.length_a   1.000
_cell.length_b   1.000
_cell.length_c   1.000
_cell.angle_alpha   90.00
_cell.angle_beta   90.00
_cell.angle_gamma   90.00
#
_symmetry.space_group_name_H-M   'P 1'
#
loop_
_entity.id
_entity.type
_entity.pdbx_description
1 polymer ?
#
loop_
_entity_poly.entity_id
_entity_poly.type
_entity_poly.pdbx_seq_one_letter_code
_entity_poly.pdbx_strand_id
1 'polypeptide(L)'
;MNRIIEDYLNKIKHLRIAKDYLQDLLIIEDTINDFDYDYATQVISYLSIKYRKDLNTIGRMLTGIMVLNQSELGPKTGDDLVDDLLYLYDCIIILGAVHCGLEDTVKSATLKIKRAEEYSA
;
A
#
# COMPACT_ATOMS: atom_id res chain seq x y z
N MET A 1 -11.52 4.46 0.98
CA MET A 1 -10.19 4.68 0.37
C MET A 1 -9.86 6.18 0.46
N ASN A 2 -8.61 6.54 0.73
CA ASN A 2 -8.21 7.93 0.96
C ASN A 2 -8.24 8.74 -0.35
N ARG A 3 -8.85 9.93 -0.37
CA ARG A 3 -8.99 10.78 -1.56
C ARG A 3 -7.66 11.09 -2.26
N ILE A 4 -6.55 11.20 -1.52
CA ILE A 4 -5.22 11.45 -2.09
C ILE A 4 -4.69 10.21 -2.82
N ILE A 5 -4.95 9.02 -2.27
CA ILE A 5 -4.54 7.74 -2.87
C ILE A 5 -5.33 7.51 -4.17
N GLU A 6 -6.63 7.79 -4.18
CA GLU A 6 -7.47 7.77 -5.38
C GLU A 6 -6.95 8.72 -6.47
N ASP A 7 -6.57 9.95 -6.12
CA ASP A 7 -5.98 10.91 -7.05
C ASP A 7 -4.65 10.41 -7.63
N TYR A 8 -3.81 9.74 -6.82
CA TYR A 8 -2.57 9.12 -7.30
C TYR A 8 -2.84 7.97 -8.26
N LEU A 9 -3.71 7.04 -7.89
CA LEU A 9 -4.09 5.92 -8.75
C LEU A 9 -4.60 6.40 -10.11
N ASN A 10 -5.50 7.40 -10.10
CA ASN A 10 -6.04 8.00 -11.31
C ASN A 10 -4.99 8.63 -12.23
N LYS A 11 -3.91 9.17 -11.66
CA LYS A 11 -2.80 9.75 -12.43
C LYS A 11 -1.86 8.67 -12.95
N ILE A 12 -1.47 7.70 -12.13
CA ILE A 12 -0.47 6.70 -12.51
C ILE A 12 -1.00 5.63 -13.46
N LYS A 13 -2.31 5.33 -13.46
CA LYS A 13 -2.90 4.27 -14.30
C LYS A 13 -2.71 4.46 -15.82
N HIS A 14 -2.36 5.67 -16.23
CA HIS A 14 -2.09 6.01 -17.63
C HIS A 14 -0.60 6.08 -17.97
N LEU A 15 0.29 5.88 -16.99
CA LEU A 15 1.73 6.03 -17.15
C LEU A 15 2.37 4.67 -17.40
N ARG A 16 3.14 4.55 -18.50
CA ARG A 16 3.86 3.31 -18.81
C ARG A 16 4.87 2.93 -17.73
N ILE A 17 5.50 3.92 -17.09
CA ILE A 17 6.46 3.72 -15.99
C ILE A 17 5.79 3.15 -14.72
N ALA A 18 4.46 3.24 -14.60
CA ALA A 18 3.72 2.68 -13.48
C ALA A 18 3.30 1.22 -13.69
N LYS A 19 3.57 0.63 -14.87
CA LYS A 19 3.02 -0.69 -15.27
C LYS A 19 3.23 -1.77 -14.21
N ASP A 20 4.44 -1.88 -13.67
CA ASP A 20 4.77 -2.94 -12.72
C ASP A 20 3.99 -2.80 -11.40
N TYR A 21 3.75 -1.56 -10.95
CA TYR A 21 2.91 -1.28 -9.79
C TYR A 21 1.45 -1.63 -10.06
N LEU A 22 0.92 -1.26 -11.23
CA LEU A 22 -0.46 -1.56 -11.62
C LEU A 22 -0.71 -3.08 -11.71
N GLN A 23 0.29 -3.85 -12.14
CA GLN A 23 0.19 -5.31 -12.12
C GLN A 23 0.10 -5.86 -10.70
N ASP A 24 0.87 -5.33 -9.77
CA ASP A 24 0.79 -5.76 -8.36
C ASP A 24 -0.54 -5.36 -7.70
N LEU A 25 -1.10 -4.20 -8.07
CA LEU A 25 -2.44 -3.78 -7.61
C LEU A 25 -3.53 -4.74 -8.09
N LEU A 26 -3.46 -5.19 -9.34
CA LEU A 26 -4.40 -6.18 -9.88
C LEU A 26 -4.30 -7.51 -9.14
N ILE A 27 -3.09 -7.97 -8.81
CA ILE A 27 -2.89 -9.19 -8.01
C ILE A 27 -3.61 -9.06 -6.66
N ILE A 28 -3.50 -7.89 -6.00
CA ILE A 28 -4.20 -7.66 -4.73
C ILE A 28 -5.72 -7.65 -4.92
N GLU A 29 -6.23 -6.95 -5.93
CA GLU A 29 -7.67 -6.89 -6.22
C GLU A 29 -8.25 -8.27 -6.48
N ASP A 30 -7.59 -9.08 -7.31
CA ASP A 30 -7.99 -10.46 -7.60
C ASP A 30 -7.96 -11.31 -6.32
N THR A 31 -6.92 -11.14 -5.48
CA THR A 31 -6.80 -11.87 -4.21
C THR A 31 -7.89 -11.50 -3.21
N ILE A 32 -8.34 -10.24 -3.16
CA ILE A 32 -9.44 -9.82 -2.28
C ILE A 32 -10.78 -10.33 -2.81
N ASN A 33 -11.00 -10.26 -4.13
CA ASN A 33 -12.26 -10.67 -4.75
C ASN A 33 -12.49 -12.18 -4.65
N ASP A 34 -11.44 -12.98 -4.88
CA ASP A 34 -11.45 -14.43 -4.82
C ASP A 34 -10.64 -14.94 -3.60
N PHE A 35 -11.00 -14.44 -2.41
CA PHE A 35 -10.21 -14.64 -1.20
C PHE A 35 -9.97 -16.12 -0.86
N ASP A 36 -8.69 -16.47 -0.83
CA ASP A 36 -8.14 -17.72 -0.33
C ASP A 36 -7.03 -17.41 0.68
N TYR A 37 -7.10 -18.03 1.86
CA TYR A 37 -6.23 -17.68 2.98
C TYR A 37 -4.74 -17.96 2.68
N ASP A 38 -4.44 -19.11 2.07
CA ASP A 38 -3.06 -19.51 1.78
C ASP A 38 -2.48 -18.63 0.66
N TYR A 39 -3.27 -18.35 -0.37
CA TYR A 39 -2.88 -17.47 -1.45
C TYR A 39 -2.68 -16.02 -0.97
N ALA A 40 -3.60 -15.49 -0.16
CA ALA A 40 -3.46 -14.16 0.44
C ALA A 40 -2.17 -14.03 1.25
N THR A 41 -1.85 -15.04 2.07
CA THR A 41 -0.61 -15.08 2.84
C THR A 41 0.62 -15.05 1.93
N GLN A 42 0.60 -15.80 0.82
CA GLN A 42 1.68 -15.81 -0.16
C GLN A 42 1.85 -14.45 -0.85
N VAL A 43 0.74 -13.82 -1.27
CA VAL A 43 0.75 -12.51 -1.93
C VAL A 43 1.30 -11.44 -0.99
N ILE A 44 0.83 -11.40 0.26
CA ILE A 44 1.34 -10.47 1.29
C ILE A 44 2.84 -10.66 1.47
N SER A 45 3.31 -11.90 1.60
CA SER A 45 4.74 -12.21 1.76
C SER A 45 5.57 -11.77 0.54
N TYR A 46 5.11 -12.10 -0.66
CA TYR A 46 5.76 -11.72 -1.92
C TYR A 46 5.92 -10.20 -2.05
N LEU A 47 4.83 -9.44 -1.88
CA LEU A 47 4.85 -7.98 -2.04
C LEU A 47 5.64 -7.29 -0.92
N SER A 48 5.54 -7.80 0.31
CA SER A 48 6.33 -7.35 1.46
C SER A 48 7.83 -7.51 1.23
N ILE A 49 8.26 -8.59 0.59
CA ILE A 49 9.66 -8.81 0.21
C ILE A 49 10.05 -7.90 -0.94
N LYS A 50 9.24 -7.84 -2.00
CA LYS A 50 9.48 -7.03 -3.20
C LYS A 50 9.71 -5.56 -2.87
N TYR A 51 8.87 -4.99 -2.00
CA TYR A 51 8.90 -3.58 -1.64
C TYR A 51 9.50 -3.28 -0.26
N ARG A 52 10.19 -4.26 0.36
CA ARG A 52 10.71 -4.17 1.75
C ARG A 52 11.41 -2.84 2.07
N LYS A 53 12.29 -2.37 1.19
CA LYS A 53 13.08 -1.15 1.42
C LYS A 53 12.18 0.10 1.48
N ASP A 54 11.23 0.19 0.57
CA ASP A 54 10.38 1.36 0.44
C ASP A 54 9.23 1.34 1.45
N LEU A 55 8.68 0.15 1.73
CA LEU A 55 7.68 -0.03 2.79
C LEU A 55 8.24 0.29 4.18
N ASN A 56 9.51 -0.03 4.46
CA ASN A 56 10.17 0.41 5.70
C ASN A 56 10.28 1.95 5.79
N THR A 57 10.41 2.62 4.65
CA THR A 57 10.48 4.08 4.60
C THR A 57 9.08 4.69 4.79
N ILE A 58 8.06 4.12 4.13
CA ILE A 58 6.66 4.50 4.27
C ILE A 58 6.14 4.24 5.70
N GLY A 59 6.38 3.05 6.26
CA GLY A 59 5.91 2.68 7.61
C GLY A 59 6.50 3.55 8.71
N ARG A 60 7.77 4.00 8.57
CA ARG A 60 8.36 5.01 9.47
C ARG A 60 7.67 6.38 9.37
N MET A 61 7.01 6.67 8.26
CA MET A 61 6.37 7.95 7.97
C MET A 61 4.86 7.97 8.23
N LEU A 62 4.16 6.83 8.04
CA LEU A 62 2.70 6.69 8.19
C LEU A 62 2.23 6.32 9.61
N THR A 63 3.12 6.29 10.60
CA THR A 63 2.81 6.02 12.03
C THR A 63 2.19 4.65 12.36
N GLY A 64 2.07 3.72 11.41
CA GLY A 64 1.69 2.32 11.64
C GLY A 64 2.89 1.40 11.48
N ILE A 65 3.23 0.66 12.52
CA ILE A 65 4.24 -0.40 12.47
C ILE A 65 3.79 -1.42 11.43
N MET A 66 4.41 -1.41 10.26
CA MET A 66 4.28 -2.52 9.33
C MET A 66 5.15 -3.66 9.87
N VAL A 67 4.55 -4.60 10.58
CA VAL A 67 5.28 -5.79 11.04
C VAL A 67 5.47 -6.71 9.84
N LEU A 68 6.58 -6.49 9.13
CA LEU A 68 7.04 -7.26 7.97
C LEU A 68 7.39 -8.72 8.28
N ASN A 69 7.50 -9.07 9.56
CA ASN A 69 7.77 -10.42 10.01
C ASN A 69 6.46 -11.11 10.37
N GLN A 70 5.84 -11.78 9.40
CA GLN A 70 4.69 -12.65 9.65
C GLN A 70 5.00 -13.75 10.71
N SER A 71 6.27 -14.13 10.88
CA SER A 71 6.72 -15.08 11.90
C SER A 71 6.60 -14.55 13.34
N GLU A 72 6.43 -13.24 13.53
CA GLU A 72 6.35 -12.59 14.85
C GLU A 72 4.91 -12.17 15.21
N LEU A 73 3.98 -12.25 14.27
CA LEU A 73 2.57 -11.97 14.49
C LEU A 73 1.86 -13.29 14.83
N GLY A 74 0.97 -13.25 15.81
CA GLY A 74 0.09 -14.39 16.09
C GLY A 74 -0.75 -14.79 14.86
N PRO A 75 -1.52 -15.88 14.94
CA PRO A 75 -2.41 -16.29 13.86
C PRO A 75 -3.35 -15.13 13.49
N LYS A 76 -3.32 -14.72 12.22
CA LYS A 76 -4.21 -13.69 11.66
C LYS A 76 -5.53 -14.31 11.22
N THR A 77 -6.61 -13.54 11.37
CA THR A 77 -7.90 -13.90 10.78
C THR A 77 -7.92 -13.59 9.28
N GLY A 78 -8.93 -14.10 8.56
CA GLY A 78 -9.11 -13.73 7.15
C GLY A 78 -9.29 -12.22 6.97
N ASP A 79 -10.05 -11.59 7.86
CA ASP A 79 -10.26 -10.14 7.86
C ASP A 79 -8.94 -9.38 8.09
N ASP A 80 -8.08 -9.85 9.00
CA ASP A 80 -6.75 -9.24 9.21
C ASP A 80 -5.87 -9.33 7.95
N LEU A 81 -5.99 -10.41 7.16
CA LEU A 81 -5.26 -10.54 5.90
C LEU A 81 -5.82 -9.64 4.80
N VAL A 82 -7.15 -9.43 4.76
CA VAL A 82 -7.77 -8.46 3.85
C VAL A 82 -7.31 -7.04 4.18
N ASP A 83 -7.25 -6.69 5.47
CA ASP A 83 -6.75 -5.39 5.91
C ASP A 83 -5.26 -5.20 5.54
N ASP A 84 -4.43 -6.24 5.68
CA ASP A 84 -3.03 -6.21 5.23
C ASP A 84 -2.92 -5.99 3.71
N LEU A 85 -3.77 -6.66 2.91
CA LEU A 85 -3.80 -6.53 1.46
C LEU A 85 -4.21 -5.11 1.04
N LEU A 86 -5.24 -4.55 1.67
CA LEU A 86 -5.67 -3.16 1.44
C LEU A 86 -4.58 -2.15 1.84
N TYR A 87 -3.88 -2.40 2.94
CA TYR A 87 -2.74 -1.58 3.34
C TYR A 87 -1.60 -1.63 2.30
N LEU A 88 -1.28 -2.83 1.79
CA LEU A 88 -0.28 -2.99 0.72
C LEU A 88 -0.71 -2.31 -0.57
N TYR A 89 -2.00 -2.37 -0.92
CA TYR A 89 -2.57 -1.69 -2.08
C TYR A 89 -2.30 -0.18 -2.03
N ASP A 90 -2.65 0.44 -0.90
CA ASP A 90 -2.42 1.86 -0.65
C ASP A 90 -0.93 2.23 -0.72
N CYS A 91 -0.06 1.40 -0.15
CA CYS A 91 1.38 1.62 -0.19
C CYS A 91 1.94 1.56 -1.62
N ILE A 92 1.50 0.59 -2.42
CA ILE A 92 1.97 0.43 -3.81
C ILE A 92 1.53 1.61 -4.67
N ILE A 93 0.34 2.18 -4.44
CA ILE A 93 -0.09 3.41 -5.11
C ILE A 93 0.83 4.58 -4.78
N ILE A 94 1.18 4.76 -3.50
CA ILE A 94 2.10 5.81 -3.06
C ILE A 94 3.48 5.62 -3.71
N LEU A 95 3.99 4.38 -3.72
CA LEU A 95 5.27 4.07 -4.37
C LEU A 95 5.25 4.36 -5.88
N GLY A 96 4.19 3.94 -6.56
CA GLY A 96 3.99 4.22 -7.98
C GLY A 96 3.95 5.73 -8.24
N ALA A 97 3.24 6.50 -7.42
CA ALA A 97 3.16 7.95 -7.56
C ALA A 97 4.53 8.65 -7.40
N VAL A 98 5.31 8.24 -6.40
CA VAL A 98 6.67 8.76 -6.17
C VAL A 98 7.59 8.42 -7.34
N HIS A 99 7.56 7.16 -7.80
CA HIS A 99 8.38 6.72 -8.92
C HIS A 99 8.01 7.44 -10.23
N CYS A 100 6.74 7.82 -10.38
CA CYS A 100 6.25 8.62 -11.50
C CYS A 100 6.53 10.13 -11.38
N GLY A 101 7.17 10.58 -10.29
CA GLY A 101 7.45 12.00 -10.07
C GLY A 101 6.21 12.84 -9.77
N LEU A 102 5.11 12.23 -9.31
CA LEU A 102 3.89 12.95 -8.93
C LEU A 102 4.00 13.60 -7.55
N GLU A 103 5.09 13.33 -6.82
CA GLU A 103 5.34 13.85 -5.50
C GLU A 103 6.80 14.24 -5.30
N ASP A 104 7.06 15.52 -5.04
CA ASP A 104 8.40 16.03 -4.73
C ASP A 104 8.97 15.48 -3.40
N THR A 105 8.17 14.83 -2.57
CA THR A 105 8.60 13.95 -1.47
C THR A 105 7.36 13.37 -0.80
N VAL A 106 7.32 12.07 -0.51
CA VAL A 106 6.31 11.37 0.33
C VAL A 106 5.91 12.17 1.58
N LYS A 107 6.83 12.97 2.13
CA LYS A 107 6.59 13.92 3.24
C LYS A 107 5.43 14.89 2.97
N SER A 108 5.20 15.28 1.73
CA SER A 108 4.21 16.29 1.34
C SER A 108 2.78 15.74 1.33
N ALA A 109 2.52 14.50 0.86
CA ALA A 109 1.23 13.81 1.05
C ALA A 109 0.92 13.62 2.52
N THR A 110 1.89 13.09 3.28
CA THR A 110 1.64 12.77 4.69
C THR A 110 1.33 14.03 5.50
N LEU A 111 2.00 15.15 5.20
CA LEU A 111 1.66 16.46 5.78
C LEU A 111 0.27 16.96 5.39
N LYS A 112 -0.22 16.65 4.19
CA LYS A 112 -1.56 17.03 3.74
C LYS A 112 -2.65 16.16 4.37
N ILE A 113 -2.43 14.85 4.54
CA ILE A 113 -3.36 13.93 5.21
C ILE A 113 -3.48 14.29 6.69
N LYS A 114 -2.34 14.44 7.38
CA LYS A 114 -2.32 14.78 8.80
C LYS A 114 -3.00 16.13 9.08
N ARG A 115 -2.80 17.12 8.19
CA ARG A 115 -3.53 18.40 8.26
C ARG A 115 -5.02 18.23 7.98
N ALA A 116 -5.42 17.41 7.02
CA ALA A 116 -6.84 17.18 6.74
C ALA A 116 -7.57 16.54 7.91
N GLU A 117 -6.90 15.65 8.66
CA GLU A 117 -7.42 15.07 9.91
C GLU A 117 -7.51 16.13 11.03
N GLU A 118 -6.52 17.03 11.16
CA GLU A 118 -6.54 18.15 12.11
C GLU A 118 -7.67 19.18 11.84
N TYR A 119 -8.10 19.34 10.59
CA TYR A 119 -9.22 20.23 10.23
C TYR A 119 -10.60 19.56 10.30
N SER A 120 -10.63 18.24 10.48
CA SER A 120 -11.87 17.44 10.56
C SER A 120 -12.25 17.06 12.00
N ALA A 121 -11.41 17.42 12.97
CA ALA A 121 -11.61 17.27 14.41
C ALA A 121 -11.92 18.63 15.07
#